data_AF-A0A4Q3RS93-F1
#
_entry.id   AF-A0A4Q3RS93-F1
#
_cell.length_a   1.000
_cell.length_b   1.000
_cell.length_c   1.000
_cell.angle_alpha   90.00
_cell.angle_beta   90.00
_cell.angle_gamma   90.00
#
_symmetry.space_group_name_H-M   'P 1'
#
loop_
_entity.id
_entity.type
_entity.pdbx_description
1 polymer ?
#
loop_
_entity_poly.entity_id
_entity_poly.type
_entity_poly.pdbx_seq_one_letter_code
_entity_poly.pdbx_strand_id
1 'polypeptide(L)' 'MVKDYTVSGKSFPVVQCSNCQGAFTQDVPSQEEIGAYYASENYISHSDTQKGFVNKAYHQVRKRTLLQKKN' A
#
# COMPACT_ATOMS: atom_id res chain seq x y z
N MET A 1 16.54 -15.31 -5.66
CA MET A 1 16.62 -13.84 -5.71
C MET A 1 15.39 -13.32 -6.43
N VAL A 2 14.72 -12.31 -5.90
CA VAL A 2 13.52 -11.70 -6.48
C VAL A 2 13.75 -10.20 -6.65
N LYS A 3 13.24 -9.62 -7.74
CA LYS A 3 13.40 -8.20 -8.05
C LYS A 3 12.21 -7.39 -7.54
N ASP A 4 12.48 -6.27 -6.88
CA ASP A 4 11.47 -5.26 -6.59
C ASP A 4 11.13 -4.47 -7.86
N TYR A 5 9.85 -4.41 -8.22
CA TYR A 5 9.35 -3.65 -9.37
C TYR A 5 8.60 -2.37 -8.94
N THR A 6 8.54 -2.08 -7.64
CA THR A 6 7.73 -0.97 -7.12
C THR A 6 8.52 0.32 -7.01
N VAL A 7 9.62 0.35 -6.25
CA VAL A 7 10.33 1.60 -5.93
C VAL A 7 11.84 1.48 -6.13
N SER A 8 12.46 0.43 -5.59
CA SER A 8 13.92 0.35 -5.51
C SER A 8 14.57 -0.26 -6.75
N GLY A 9 13.87 -1.12 -7.50
CA GLY A 9 14.44 -1.85 -8.63
C GLY A 9 15.47 -2.92 -8.23
N LYS A 10 15.74 -3.11 -6.94
CA LYS A 10 16.81 -3.96 -6.40
C LYS A 10 16.37 -5.42 -6.33
N SER A 11 17.34 -6.33 -6.44
CA SER A 11 17.11 -7.77 -6.21
C SER A 11 17.46 -8.14 -4.78
N PHE A 12 16.59 -8.87 -4.10
CA PHE A 12 16.78 -9.32 -2.73
C PHE A 12 16.68 -10.86 -2.62
N PRO A 13 17.38 -11.47 -1.65
CA PRO A 13 17.23 -12.88 -1.38
C PRO A 13 15.88 -13.16 -0.71
N VAL A 14 15.22 -14.21 -1.18
CA VAL A 14 14.05 -14.79 -0.51
C VAL A 14 14.50 -16.14 0.04
N VAL A 15 14.40 -16.29 1.35
CA VAL A 15 14.73 -17.52 2.07
C VAL A 15 13.43 -18.24 2.35
N GLN A 16 13.43 -19.54 2.07
CA GLN A 16 12.30 -20.41 2.37
C GLN A 16 12.64 -21.22 3.63
N CYS A 17 11.78 -21.16 4.63
CA CYS A 17 11.90 -21.99 5.81
C CYS A 17 11.70 -23.46 5.41
N SER A 18 12.69 -24.31 5.68
CA SER A 18 12.60 -25.75 5.41
C SER A 18 11.56 -26.48 6.26
N ASN A 19 11.21 -25.93 7.43
CA ASN A 19 10.31 -26.57 8.38
C ASN A 19 8.83 -26.20 8.17
N CYS A 20 8.53 -24.94 7.86
CA CYS A 20 7.15 -24.45 7.67
C CYS A 20 6.82 -24.01 6.25
N GLN A 21 7.78 -24.08 5.32
CA GLN A 21 7.66 -23.68 3.92
C GLN A 21 7.35 -22.20 3.68
N GLY A 22 7.27 -21.37 4.73
CA GLY A 22 7.10 -19.93 4.62
C GLY A 22 8.30 -19.26 3.97
N ALA A 23 8.05 -18.33 3.05
CA ALA A 23 9.06 -17.55 2.37
C ALA A 23 9.14 -16.14 2.98
N PHE A 24 10.35 -15.65 3.21
CA PHE A 24 10.60 -14.32 3.76
C PHE A 24 11.83 -13.68 3.14
N THR A 25 11.90 -12.35 3.20
CA THR A 25 13.05 -11.58 2.71
C THR A 25 14.12 -11.49 3.79
N GLN A 26 15.35 -11.77 3.43
CA GLN A 26 16.52 -11.55 4.29
C GLN A 26 17.22 -10.25 3.86
N ASP A 27 18.03 -9.65 4.74
CA ASP A 27 18.74 -8.38 4.54
C ASP A 27 17.85 -7.14 4.56
N VAL A 28 17.10 -6.99 5.66
CA VAL A 28 16.32 -5.77 5.92
C VAL A 28 17.28 -4.57 5.99
N PRO A 29 17.06 -3.53 5.18
CA PRO A 29 17.90 -2.33 5.19
C PRO A 29 17.86 -1.63 6.56
N SER A 30 18.91 -0.86 6.87
CA SER A 30 18.96 -0.11 8.13
C SER A 30 17.83 0.93 8.21
N GLN A 31 17.57 1.47 9.40
CA GLN A 31 16.49 2.44 9.61
C GLN A 31 16.66 3.72 8.77
N GLU A 32 17.89 4.05 8.39
CA GLU A 32 18.23 5.18 7.54
C GLU A 32 17.94 4.89 6.06
N GLU A 33 18.11 3.64 5.62
CA GLU A 33 17.97 3.22 4.22
C GLU A 33 16.57 2.70 3.89
N ILE A 34 15.83 2.20 4.88
CA ILE A 34 14.49 1.65 4.71
C ILE A 34 13.50 2.68 4.16
N GLY A 35 13.68 3.96 4.49
CA GLY A 35 12.84 5.05 4.00
C GLY A 35 12.81 5.15 2.47
N ALA A 36 13.90 4.82 1.79
CA ALA A 36 13.98 4.86 0.32
C ALA A 36 13.08 3.81 -0.35
N TYR A 37 12.78 2.70 0.32
CA TYR A 37 11.84 1.69 -0.18
C TYR A 37 10.37 2.13 -0.04
N TYR A 38 10.08 3.14 0.79
CA TYR A 38 8.75 3.72 0.96
C TYR A 38 8.58 5.08 0.25
N ALA A 39 9.67 5.64 -0.28
CA ALA A 39 9.70 6.91 -0.99
C ALA A 39 9.19 6.79 -2.43
N SER A 40 8.01 6.18 -2.64
CA SER A 40 7.28 6.45 -3.88
C SER A 40 6.45 7.70 -3.66
N GLU A 41 6.55 8.68 -4.56
CA GLU A 41 5.63 9.84 -4.60
C GLU A 41 4.15 9.41 -4.71
N ASN A 42 3.91 8.14 -5.04
CA ASN A 42 2.62 7.47 -5.10
C ASN A 42 2.29 6.60 -3.87
N TYR A 43 3.09 6.60 -2.79
CA TYR A 43 2.70 5.96 -1.53
C TYR A 43 1.65 6.83 -0.84
N ILE A 44 0.45 6.75 -1.40
CA ILE A 44 -0.81 7.16 -0.82
C ILE A 44 -1.12 6.16 0.31
N SER A 45 -0.31 6.16 1.37
CA SER A 45 -0.76 5.66 2.66
C SER A 45 -1.87 6.61 3.10
N HIS A 46 -3.11 6.19 2.92
CA HIS A 46 -4.26 6.91 3.43
C HIS A 46 -4.36 8.38 2.99
N SER A 47 -3.97 8.70 1.75
CA SER A 47 -4.55 9.89 1.14
C SER A 47 -6.03 9.59 0.91
N ASP A 48 -6.85 10.04 1.84
CA ASP A 48 -8.19 10.55 1.57
C ASP A 48 -8.06 11.64 0.50
N THR A 49 -7.68 11.25 -0.71
CA THR A 49 -7.60 12.11 -1.87
C THR A 49 -9.05 12.42 -2.21
N GLN A 50 -9.58 13.45 -1.56
CA GLN A 50 -10.88 14.06 -1.81
C GLN A 50 -10.95 14.74 -3.19
N LYS A 51 -9.97 14.48 -4.07
CA LYS A 51 -9.89 15.00 -5.42
C LYS A 51 -10.17 13.90 -6.41
N GLY A 52 -11.41 13.89 -6.87
CA GLY A 52 -11.85 13.03 -7.95
C GLY A 52 -13.37 13.01 -8.04
N PHE A 53 -13.88 12.86 -9.26
CA PHE A 53 -15.31 12.70 -9.55
C PHE A 53 -15.94 11.56 -8.71
N VAL A 54 -15.17 10.51 -8.45
CA VAL A 54 -15.57 9.34 -7.66
C VAL A 54 -15.92 9.70 -6.21
N ASN A 55 -15.13 10.57 -5.58
CA ASN A 55 -15.35 10.96 -4.18
C ASN A 55 -16.65 11.81 -4.04
N LYS A 56 -16.90 12.71 -5.00
CA LYS A 56 -18.17 13.46 -5.08
C LYS A 56 -19.38 12.54 -5.27
N ALA A 57 -19.27 11.55 -6.16
CA ALA A 57 -20.32 10.56 -6.37
C ALA A 57 -20.61 9.75 -5.09
N TYR A 58 -19.56 9.30 -4.40
CA TYR A 58 -19.67 8.58 -3.13
C TYR A 58 -20.39 9.40 -2.05
N HIS A 59 -19.99 10.66 -1.84
CA HIS A 59 -20.64 11.51 -0.85
C HIS A 59 -22.11 11.83 -1.20
N GLN A 60 -22.44 11.95 -2.49
CA GLN A 60 -23.82 12.17 -2.93
C GLN A 60 -24.71 10.96 -2.66
N VAL A 61 -24.23 9.74 -2.94
CA VAL A 61 -24.95 8.50 -2.64
C VAL A 61 -25.11 8.34 -1.13
N ARG A 62 -24.04 8.55 -0.36
CA ARG A 62 -24.08 8.47 1.11
C ARG A 62 -25.11 9.44 1.70
N LYS A 63 -25.17 10.69 1.22
CA LYS A 63 -26.18 11.67 1.66
C LYS A 63 -27.60 11.19 1.36
N ARG A 64 -27.85 10.64 0.17
CA ARG A 64 -29.18 10.09 -0.20
C ARG A 64 -29.56 8.90 0.67
N THR A 65 -28.65 7.96 0.92
CA THR A 65 -28.91 6.79 1.78
C THR A 65 -29.20 7.19 3.23
N LEU A 66 -28.48 8.18 3.77
CA LEU A 66 -28.73 8.66 5.13
C LEU A 66 -30.08 9.38 5.26
N LEU A 67 -30.51 10.12 4.23
CA LEU A 67 -31.84 10.75 4.20
C LEU A 67 -32.96 9.72 4.08
N GLN A 68 -32.77 8.65 3.32
CA GLN A 68 -33.75 7.55 3.20
C GLN A 68 -33.90 6.74 4.49
N LYS A 69 -32.85 6.65 5.32
CA LYS A 69 -32.91 5.96 6.62
C LYS A 69 -33.50 6.80 7.76
N LYS A 70 -33.69 8.11 7.57
CA LYS A 70 -34.15 9.03 8.62
C LYS A 70 -35.67 9.29 8.61
N ASN A 71 -36.41 8.61 7.72
CA ASN A 71 -37.87 8.53 7.71
C ASN A 71 -38.28 7.07 7.92
#